data_AF-A0A0F8VZK1-F1
#
_entry.id   AF-A0A0F8VZK1-F1
#
_cell.length_a   1.000
_cell.length_b   1.000
_cell.length_c   1.000
_cell.angle_alpha   90.00
_cell.angle_beta   90.00
_cell.angle_gamma   90.00
#
_symmetry.space_group_name_H-M   'P 1'
#
loop_
_entity.id
_entity.type
_entity.pdbx_description
1 polymer ?
#
loop_
_entity_poly.entity_id
_entity_poly.type
_entity_poly.pdbx_seq_one_letter_code
_entity_poly.pdbx_strand_id
1 'polypeptide(L)'
;MGFTLLLGSLSINLGLDFEFNDNFDDKNGQFELNTSGFWNLPYIHIDNNWTYTAGNYSWVSGTGTWNDPFVIENVIIDGGTLGISIENSKKYFILRNNTVSNVVGVIGAGIWLNAVTNGSIYNNNVSNNVYGVYLSDNCENNTISNNFLFKDMYGIQINGFSTKYNKFTDNVILNSSINGIYDLGGESNYYARNTIMYTLQEALYWEGCTNNTFTDNLVKWNGYGIFINPASDNYFYRNFFVENTQQVYITFGSTNYWNSSLIGNYWSNYTGSDLDGNGIGDTEHWLPKGNRDYLPIWDEIVPNITINSPIVNQTIGTIAPDFNIRVNEVYLDTMWYSLDTGITNIPFTSNGTISQNLWKLIPDGSVTIRFYANDSLG
;
A
#
# COMPACT_ATOMS: atom_id res chain seq x y z
N MET A 1 4.04 31.06 -28.72
CA MET A 1 5.21 31.04 -27.83
C MET A 1 5.62 29.59 -27.71
N GLY A 2 6.88 29.28 -27.97
CA GLY A 2 7.35 27.91 -28.17
C GLY A 2 8.45 27.56 -27.20
N PHE A 3 8.32 26.43 -26.52
CA PHE A 3 9.33 25.87 -25.65
C PHE A 3 10.21 24.90 -26.44
N THR A 4 11.53 24.92 -26.26
CA THR A 4 12.44 23.91 -26.84
C THR A 4 12.77 22.87 -25.78
N LEU A 5 12.52 21.59 -26.07
CA LEU A 5 12.68 20.54 -25.06
C LEU A 5 14.09 19.94 -25.02
N LEU A 6 14.66 19.80 -23.83
CA LEU A 6 15.80 18.93 -23.55
C LEU A 6 15.34 17.73 -22.73
N LEU A 7 15.83 16.52 -23.04
CA LEU A 7 15.51 15.30 -22.28
C LEU A 7 16.74 14.82 -21.54
N GLY A 8 16.54 14.44 -20.28
CA GLY A 8 17.50 13.64 -19.52
C GLY A 8 16.79 12.47 -18.87
N SER A 9 17.43 11.31 -18.85
CA SER A 9 17.07 10.21 -17.96
C SER A 9 18.13 10.12 -16.87
N LEU A 10 17.71 9.80 -15.65
CA LEU A 10 18.61 9.46 -14.55
C LEU A 10 18.10 8.18 -13.89
N SER A 11 18.97 7.19 -13.87
CA SER A 11 18.79 5.94 -13.13
C SER A 11 19.68 6.03 -11.90
N ILE A 12 19.12 5.76 -10.73
CA ILE A 12 19.82 5.80 -9.45
C ILE A 12 19.96 4.34 -8.99
N ASN A 13 21.14 3.99 -8.47
CA ASN A 13 21.40 2.76 -7.73
C ASN A 13 22.30 3.18 -6.57
N LEU A 14 21.74 3.16 -5.36
CA LEU A 14 22.45 3.47 -4.14
C LEU A 14 22.83 2.17 -3.41
N GLY A 15 23.85 1.50 -3.94
CA GLY A 15 24.68 0.60 -3.15
C GLY A 15 25.37 1.37 -2.02
N LEU A 16 24.75 1.31 -0.83
CA LEU A 16 25.24 1.64 0.51
C LEU A 16 25.80 3.05 0.78
N ASP A 17 25.29 3.58 1.90
CA ASP A 17 25.70 4.79 2.63
C ASP A 17 25.45 6.13 1.92
N PHE A 18 24.19 6.58 1.91
CA PHE A 18 23.92 8.01 1.91
C PHE A 18 22.82 8.37 2.90
N GLU A 19 23.14 9.31 3.78
CA GLU A 19 22.19 10.20 4.42
C GLU A 19 21.21 10.67 3.34
N PHE A 20 20.02 10.08 3.32
CA PHE A 20 18.94 10.62 2.52
C PHE A 20 18.66 12.00 3.11
N ASN A 21 18.97 13.01 2.30
CA ASN A 21 18.34 14.31 2.42
C ASN A 21 16.88 14.10 1.96
N ASP A 22 16.15 13.38 2.80
CA ASP A 22 14.74 13.17 2.68
C ASP A 22 14.09 14.55 2.76
N ASN A 23 13.51 14.99 1.66
CA ASN A 23 12.35 15.88 1.74
C ASN A 23 11.11 15.11 2.24
N PHE A 24 11.28 14.06 3.07
CA PHE A 24 10.46 13.87 4.26
C PHE A 24 10.96 14.82 5.34
N ASP A 25 10.75 16.12 5.10
CA ASP A 25 11.14 17.17 6.02
C ASP A 25 10.27 17.04 7.29
N ASP A 26 10.76 16.29 8.29
CA ASP A 26 10.39 16.40 9.71
C ASP A 26 10.89 17.75 10.28
N LYS A 27 10.71 18.81 9.50
CA LYS A 27 10.79 20.20 9.93
C LYS A 27 9.41 20.80 9.70
N ASN A 28 8.47 20.35 10.53
CA ASN A 28 7.12 20.91 10.70
C ASN A 28 6.13 20.74 9.52
N GLY A 29 6.37 19.83 8.57
CA GLY A 29 5.46 19.57 7.45
C GLY A 29 4.43 18.47 7.75
N GLN A 30 3.19 18.85 8.05
CA GLN A 30 2.08 17.90 8.11
C GLN A 30 1.94 17.18 6.75
N PHE A 31 1.89 15.85 6.75
CA PHE A 31 1.36 15.12 5.60
C PHE A 31 -0.08 15.60 5.38
N GLU A 32 -0.33 16.33 4.28
CA GLU A 32 -1.67 16.74 3.92
C GLU A 32 -2.45 15.54 3.41
N LEU A 33 -3.23 14.97 4.33
CA LEU A 33 -4.20 13.94 4.06
C LEU A 33 -5.24 14.46 3.06
N ASN A 34 -5.47 13.70 1.97
CA ASN A 34 -6.65 13.94 1.14
C ASN A 34 -7.89 13.72 2.01
N THR A 35 -8.70 14.75 2.18
CA THR A 35 -9.92 14.72 2.97
C THR A 35 -11.14 14.65 2.05
N SER A 36 -12.14 13.87 2.45
CA SER A 36 -13.49 14.01 1.91
C SER A 36 -14.08 15.34 2.38
N GLY A 37 -15.20 15.79 1.79
CA GLY A 37 -15.69 17.14 2.04
C GLY A 37 -17.19 17.35 2.02
N PHE A 38 -18.00 16.29 1.93
CA PHE A 38 -19.45 16.46 1.73
C PHE A 38 -20.26 16.23 3.00
N TRP A 39 -20.05 15.13 3.72
CA TRP A 39 -20.85 14.77 4.90
C TRP A 39 -19.99 14.72 6.16
N ASN A 40 -20.21 15.63 7.11
CA ASN A 40 -19.58 15.55 8.43
C ASN A 40 -20.51 14.80 9.39
N LEU A 41 -20.11 13.60 9.81
CA LEU A 41 -20.91 12.72 10.66
C LEU A 41 -20.15 12.39 11.95
N PRO A 42 -20.87 12.19 13.08
CA PRO A 42 -20.21 11.79 14.32
C PRO A 42 -19.71 10.34 14.29
N TYR A 43 -20.42 9.46 13.59
CA TYR A 43 -20.08 8.06 13.32
C TYR A 43 -21.09 7.49 12.31
N ILE A 44 -20.82 6.29 11.78
CA ILE A 44 -21.79 5.49 11.04
C ILE A 44 -21.91 4.12 11.71
N HIS A 45 -23.14 3.67 11.94
CA HIS A 45 -23.39 2.31 12.43
C HIS A 45 -24.49 1.64 11.61
N ILE A 46 -24.13 0.54 10.96
CA ILE A 46 -25.03 -0.29 10.17
C ILE A 46 -25.01 -1.71 10.72
N ASP A 47 -26.04 -2.09 11.47
CA ASP A 47 -26.26 -3.47 11.91
C ASP A 47 -27.38 -4.08 11.07
N ASN A 48 -27.01 -4.48 9.84
CA ASN A 48 -27.91 -5.00 8.80
C ASN A 48 -29.19 -4.16 8.53
N ASN A 49 -29.26 -2.91 9.00
CA ASN A 49 -30.41 -2.01 8.93
C ASN A 49 -30.39 -1.08 7.71
N TRP A 50 -29.66 -1.46 6.65
CA TRP A 50 -29.36 -0.63 5.49
C TRP A 50 -30.57 0.05 4.85
N THR A 51 -31.69 -0.66 4.63
CA THR A 51 -32.88 -0.09 4.00
C THR A 51 -33.49 1.04 4.85
N TYR A 52 -33.49 0.88 6.17
CA TYR A 52 -33.92 1.94 7.08
C TYR A 52 -32.98 3.14 6.97
N THR A 53 -31.67 2.90 7.01
CA THR A 53 -30.67 3.97 6.94
C THR A 53 -30.76 4.74 5.62
N ALA A 54 -30.78 4.04 4.47
CA ALA A 54 -30.93 4.65 3.15
C ALA A 54 -32.27 5.37 2.95
N GLY A 55 -33.33 4.96 3.65
CA GLY A 55 -34.62 5.66 3.62
C GLY A 55 -34.65 6.96 4.44
N ASN A 56 -33.72 7.14 5.39
CA ASN A 56 -33.72 8.27 6.32
C ASN A 56 -32.54 9.23 6.13
N TYR A 57 -31.46 8.79 5.48
CA TYR A 57 -30.22 9.55 5.38
C TYR A 57 -29.71 9.66 3.94
N SER A 58 -29.37 10.88 3.53
CA SER A 58 -28.92 11.16 2.16
C SER A 58 -27.46 10.79 1.87
N TRP A 59 -26.67 10.47 2.91
CA TRP A 59 -25.26 10.06 2.76
C TRP A 59 -25.07 8.59 2.42
N VAL A 60 -26.16 7.81 2.37
CA VAL A 60 -26.16 6.40 1.96
C VAL A 60 -27.21 6.14 0.90
N SER A 61 -26.82 5.44 -0.15
CA SER A 61 -27.73 5.02 -1.21
C SER A 61 -27.10 3.93 -2.06
N GLY A 62 -27.87 2.97 -2.53
CA GLY A 62 -27.70 2.42 -3.88
C GLY A 62 -26.38 1.72 -4.29
N THR A 63 -26.36 1.37 -5.58
CA THR A 63 -25.73 0.21 -6.26
C THR A 63 -24.24 -0.11 -6.04
N GLY A 64 -23.80 -0.33 -4.80
CA GLY A 64 -22.63 -1.20 -4.55
C GLY A 64 -22.91 -2.69 -4.83
N THR A 65 -23.32 -3.08 -6.06
CA THR A 65 -24.32 -4.12 -6.47
C THR A 65 -24.25 -5.59 -5.99
N TRP A 66 -25.38 -6.13 -5.50
CA TRP A 66 -26.26 -7.08 -6.21
C TRP A 66 -27.71 -6.98 -5.69
N ASN A 67 -28.75 -6.47 -6.35
CA ASN A 67 -28.92 -5.61 -7.53
C ASN A 67 -29.51 -4.23 -7.16
N ASP A 68 -29.62 -3.88 -5.87
CA ASP A 68 -29.62 -2.46 -5.47
C ASP A 68 -29.15 -2.24 -4.01
N PRO A 69 -27.90 -2.57 -3.71
CA PRO A 69 -27.25 -2.41 -2.40
C PRO A 69 -26.87 -0.95 -2.08
N PHE A 70 -25.77 -0.71 -1.34
CA PHE A 70 -25.48 0.57 -0.68
C PHE A 70 -24.06 1.09 -0.96
N VAL A 71 -23.93 2.40 -1.17
CA VAL A 71 -22.68 3.15 -1.19
C VAL A 71 -22.70 4.16 -0.05
N ILE A 72 -21.58 4.26 0.66
CA ILE A 72 -21.25 5.35 1.57
C ILE A 72 -19.98 6.00 1.04
N GLU A 73 -20.07 7.28 0.71
CA GLU A 73 -18.94 8.03 0.15
C GLU A 73 -18.90 9.48 0.57
N ASN A 74 -17.70 10.07 0.51
CA ASN A 74 -17.44 11.48 0.80
C ASN A 74 -17.82 11.90 2.24
N VAL A 75 -17.75 10.95 3.19
CA VAL A 75 -18.00 11.17 4.63
C VAL A 75 -16.71 11.52 5.35
N ILE A 76 -16.77 12.50 6.25
CA ILE A 76 -15.77 12.79 7.28
C ILE A 76 -16.33 12.37 8.64
N ILE A 77 -15.56 11.56 9.36
CA ILE A 77 -15.75 11.28 10.79
C ILE A 77 -14.44 11.63 11.48
N ASP A 78 -14.51 12.51 12.48
CA ASP A 78 -13.33 12.97 13.22
C ASP A 78 -13.60 12.91 14.73
N GLY A 79 -13.05 11.88 15.38
CA GLY A 79 -13.24 11.62 16.80
C GLY A 79 -14.35 10.61 17.11
N GLY A 80 -14.59 10.40 18.40
CA GLY A 80 -15.66 9.54 18.91
C GLY A 80 -15.20 8.12 19.26
N THR A 81 -16.14 7.27 19.67
CA THR A 81 -15.87 5.88 20.06
C THR A 81 -16.10 4.85 18.95
N LEU A 82 -16.66 5.30 17.83
CA LEU A 82 -17.00 4.49 16.66
C LEU A 82 -16.71 5.30 15.40
N GLY A 83 -16.09 4.68 14.40
CA GLY A 83 -15.95 5.23 13.05
C GLY A 83 -17.11 4.78 12.16
N ILE A 84 -16.79 4.07 11.08
CA ILE A 84 -17.77 3.37 10.24
C ILE A 84 -17.83 1.91 10.68
N SER A 85 -18.92 1.53 11.36
CA SER A 85 -19.16 0.17 11.84
C SER A 85 -20.23 -0.52 11.00
N ILE A 86 -19.88 -1.63 10.35
CA ILE A 86 -20.81 -2.49 9.59
C ILE A 86 -20.86 -3.87 10.25
N GLU A 87 -22.05 -4.31 10.60
CA GLU A 87 -22.29 -5.56 11.31
C GLU A 87 -23.37 -6.41 10.63
N ASN A 88 -23.20 -7.73 10.73
CA ASN A 88 -24.19 -8.74 10.36
C ASN A 88 -24.74 -8.62 8.93
N SER A 89 -23.94 -8.09 8.01
CA SER A 89 -24.40 -7.78 6.67
C SER A 89 -23.85 -8.71 5.61
N LYS A 90 -24.77 -9.26 4.81
CA LYS A 90 -24.43 -9.98 3.57
C LYS A 90 -24.78 -9.19 2.31
N LYS A 91 -25.29 -7.97 2.50
CA LYS A 91 -25.58 -7.06 1.39
C LYS A 91 -24.24 -6.67 0.78
N TYR A 92 -24.19 -6.56 -0.53
CA TYR A 92 -23.06 -5.88 -1.13
C TYR A 92 -23.05 -4.43 -0.62
N PHE A 93 -21.88 -3.82 -0.51
CA PHE A 93 -21.78 -2.38 -0.23
C PHE A 93 -20.42 -1.84 -0.65
N ILE A 94 -20.36 -0.52 -0.83
CA ILE A 94 -19.13 0.21 -1.10
C ILE A 94 -18.89 1.26 0.00
N LEU A 95 -17.69 1.28 0.56
CA LEU A 95 -17.17 2.41 1.32
C LEU A 95 -16.04 3.03 0.49
N ARG A 96 -16.22 4.26 -0.01
CA ARG A 96 -15.16 4.93 -0.78
C ARG A 96 -15.02 6.41 -0.53
N ASN A 97 -13.81 6.93 -0.73
CA ASN A 97 -13.53 8.37 -0.58
C ASN A 97 -14.01 8.92 0.77
N ASN A 98 -13.90 8.13 1.84
CA ASN A 98 -14.23 8.58 3.20
C ASN A 98 -12.95 8.96 3.94
N THR A 99 -13.09 9.86 4.90
CA THR A 99 -12.03 10.24 5.85
C THR A 99 -12.50 9.89 7.24
N VAL A 100 -11.79 9.00 7.92
CA VAL A 100 -12.10 8.61 9.30
C VAL A 100 -10.86 8.76 10.17
N SER A 101 -10.94 9.64 11.15
CA SER A 101 -9.81 9.97 12.01
C SER A 101 -10.15 10.04 13.49
N ASN A 102 -9.13 9.86 14.32
CA ASN A 102 -9.16 10.12 15.76
C ASN A 102 -10.20 9.29 16.53
N VAL A 103 -10.61 8.12 16.00
CA VAL A 103 -11.54 7.22 16.68
C VAL A 103 -10.82 6.48 17.80
N VAL A 104 -11.39 6.55 18.99
CA VAL A 104 -10.83 5.97 20.22
C VAL A 104 -11.80 4.98 20.88
N GLY A 105 -11.43 4.39 22.01
CA GLY A 105 -12.32 3.50 22.79
C GLY A 105 -11.94 2.03 22.68
N VAL A 106 -12.82 1.15 23.19
CA VAL A 106 -12.54 -0.29 23.31
C VAL A 106 -12.36 -0.95 21.95
N ILE A 107 -13.22 -0.60 20.99
CA ILE A 107 -12.98 -0.96 19.59
C ILE A 107 -12.08 0.11 18.99
N GLY A 108 -12.50 1.38 18.92
CA GLY A 108 -11.60 2.45 18.44
C GLY A 108 -11.17 2.28 16.97
N ALA A 109 -12.00 1.60 16.17
CA ALA A 109 -11.71 1.35 14.76
C ALA A 109 -12.25 2.46 13.86
N GLY A 110 -11.45 2.93 12.91
CA GLY A 110 -11.88 3.84 11.86
C GLY A 110 -12.93 3.17 10.95
N ILE A 111 -12.65 1.95 10.49
CA ILE A 111 -13.62 1.10 9.80
C ILE A 111 -13.66 -0.26 10.49
N TRP A 112 -14.82 -0.67 10.99
CA TRP A 112 -15.02 -1.97 11.63
C TRP A 112 -16.03 -2.80 10.88
N LEU A 113 -15.69 -4.06 10.60
CA LEU A 113 -16.54 -5.07 10.00
C LEU A 113 -16.69 -6.26 10.94
N ASN A 114 -17.92 -6.69 11.19
CA ASN A 114 -18.23 -7.84 12.05
C ASN A 114 -19.31 -8.73 11.43
N ALA A 115 -19.02 -9.99 11.15
CA ALA A 115 -19.91 -10.89 10.43
C ALA A 115 -20.42 -10.32 9.08
N VAL A 116 -19.48 -9.78 8.29
CA VAL A 116 -19.76 -9.05 7.04
C VAL A 116 -19.28 -9.82 5.81
N THR A 117 -20.08 -9.81 4.74
CA THR A 117 -19.66 -10.30 3.41
C THR A 117 -20.01 -9.31 2.31
N ASN A 118 -19.29 -9.40 1.18
CA ASN A 118 -19.52 -8.62 -0.04
C ASN A 118 -19.24 -7.10 0.07
N GLY A 119 -18.44 -6.67 1.04
CA GLY A 119 -17.97 -5.30 1.18
C GLY A 119 -16.83 -4.95 0.22
N SER A 120 -16.88 -3.76 -0.37
CA SER A 120 -15.78 -3.14 -1.13
C SER A 120 -15.37 -1.83 -0.49
N ILE A 121 -14.23 -1.80 0.17
CA ILE A 121 -13.71 -0.66 0.94
C ILE A 121 -12.47 -0.14 0.23
N TYR A 122 -12.59 1.01 -0.45
CA TYR A 122 -11.46 1.53 -1.25
C TYR A 122 -11.35 3.04 -1.31
N ASN A 123 -10.14 3.56 -1.56
CA ASN A 123 -9.86 5.00 -1.61
C ASN A 123 -10.28 5.75 -0.34
N ASN A 124 -10.24 5.10 0.82
CA ASN A 124 -10.51 5.76 2.09
C ASN A 124 -9.20 6.23 2.72
N ASN A 125 -9.29 7.33 3.44
CA ASN A 125 -8.23 7.84 4.29
C ASN A 125 -8.60 7.56 5.75
N VAL A 126 -7.84 6.71 6.41
CA VAL A 126 -8.10 6.27 7.77
C VAL A 126 -6.87 6.58 8.60
N SER A 127 -7.01 7.39 9.65
CA SER A 127 -5.83 7.84 10.38
C SER A 127 -6.01 8.12 11.87
N ASN A 128 -4.95 7.92 12.66
CA ASN A 128 -4.91 8.19 14.09
C ASN A 128 -6.01 7.45 14.89
N ASN A 129 -6.36 6.22 14.50
CA ASN A 129 -7.32 5.37 15.21
C ASN A 129 -6.60 4.28 16.03
N VAL A 130 -7.33 3.56 16.88
CA VAL A 130 -6.78 2.32 17.49
C VAL A 130 -6.61 1.25 16.41
N TYR A 131 -7.64 1.01 15.60
CA TYR A 131 -7.54 0.18 14.41
C TYR A 131 -7.89 1.03 13.19
N GLY A 132 -7.09 1.00 12.14
CA GLY A 132 -7.47 1.64 10.88
C GLY A 132 -8.67 0.88 10.28
N VAL A 133 -8.42 -0.34 9.83
CA VAL A 133 -9.47 -1.28 9.40
C VAL A 133 -9.45 -2.52 10.27
N TYR A 134 -10.59 -2.85 10.88
CA TYR A 134 -10.73 -4.03 11.73
C TYR A 134 -11.80 -4.98 11.21
N LEU A 135 -11.42 -6.23 10.93
CA LEU A 135 -12.34 -7.32 10.62
C LEU A 135 -12.38 -8.28 11.82
N SER A 136 -13.52 -8.39 12.47
CA SER A 136 -13.77 -9.41 13.50
C SER A 136 -14.45 -10.65 12.90
N ASP A 137 -14.99 -11.53 13.76
CA ASP A 137 -15.45 -12.87 13.40
C ASP A 137 -16.37 -12.93 12.17
N ASN A 138 -16.24 -14.01 11.40
CA ASN A 138 -17.11 -14.37 10.27
C ASN A 138 -17.15 -13.32 9.14
N CYS A 139 -16.07 -12.57 8.94
CA CYS A 139 -15.96 -11.72 7.76
C CYS A 139 -15.46 -12.53 6.56
N GLU A 140 -16.21 -12.53 5.46
CA GLU A 140 -15.85 -13.31 4.26
C GLU A 140 -16.06 -12.56 2.95
N ASN A 141 -15.19 -12.79 1.97
CA ASN A 141 -15.33 -12.24 0.61
C ASN A 141 -15.45 -10.71 0.57
N ASN A 142 -14.75 -10.01 1.46
CA ASN A 142 -14.62 -8.56 1.41
C ASN A 142 -13.35 -8.17 0.66
N THR A 143 -13.36 -6.99 0.04
CA THR A 143 -12.18 -6.39 -0.61
C THR A 143 -11.88 -5.05 0.04
N ILE A 144 -10.66 -4.93 0.59
CA ILE A 144 -10.12 -3.73 1.20
C ILE A 144 -8.95 -3.31 0.32
N SER A 145 -9.11 -2.27 -0.49
CA SER A 145 -8.08 -1.91 -1.46
C SER A 145 -7.83 -0.43 -1.66
N ASN A 146 -6.60 -0.05 -2.00
CA ASN A 146 -6.23 1.35 -2.25
C ASN A 146 -6.66 2.32 -1.13
N ASN A 147 -6.61 1.86 0.13
CA ASN A 147 -6.82 2.73 1.28
C ASN A 147 -5.49 3.26 1.79
N PHE A 148 -5.52 4.47 2.33
CA PHE A 148 -4.39 5.09 3.00
C PHE A 148 -4.63 5.03 4.51
N LEU A 149 -3.80 4.27 5.21
CA LEU A 149 -3.88 4.04 6.65
C LEU A 149 -2.66 4.68 7.32
N PHE A 150 -2.87 5.65 8.20
CA PHE A 150 -1.79 6.51 8.69
C PHE A 150 -1.88 6.75 10.19
N LYS A 151 -0.81 6.39 10.92
CA LYS A 151 -0.72 6.58 12.38
C LYS A 151 -1.83 5.88 13.17
N ASP A 152 -2.41 4.82 12.64
CA ASP A 152 -3.28 3.95 13.41
C ASP A 152 -2.43 3.06 14.34
N MET A 153 -2.93 2.65 15.51
CA MET A 153 -2.16 1.75 16.39
C MET A 153 -1.94 0.40 15.71
N TYR A 154 -2.98 -0.12 15.06
CA TYR A 154 -2.93 -1.23 14.12
C TYR A 154 -3.48 -0.74 12.79
N GLY A 155 -2.73 -0.89 11.68
CA GLY A 155 -3.22 -0.46 10.37
C GLY A 155 -4.44 -1.29 9.95
N ILE A 156 -4.22 -2.58 9.69
CA ILE A 156 -5.29 -3.55 9.42
C ILE A 156 -5.22 -4.67 10.45
N GLN A 157 -6.33 -4.98 11.10
CA GLN A 157 -6.43 -6.16 11.96
C GLN A 157 -7.52 -7.12 11.47
N ILE A 158 -7.18 -8.40 11.48
CA ILE A 158 -8.07 -9.53 11.29
C ILE A 158 -8.10 -10.28 12.61
N ASN A 159 -9.31 -10.54 13.13
CA ASN A 159 -9.50 -11.32 14.33
C ASN A 159 -10.59 -12.37 14.08
N GLY A 160 -10.22 -13.63 14.28
CA GLY A 160 -11.16 -14.74 14.32
C GLY A 160 -10.82 -15.84 13.32
N PHE A 161 -10.81 -17.08 13.82
CA PHE A 161 -10.61 -18.32 13.04
C PHE A 161 -11.69 -18.61 11.99
N SER A 162 -12.69 -17.73 11.87
CA SER A 162 -13.76 -17.80 10.87
C SER A 162 -13.68 -16.70 9.81
N THR A 163 -12.68 -15.83 9.86
CA THR A 163 -12.51 -14.72 8.90
C THR A 163 -11.61 -15.14 7.73
N LYS A 164 -12.20 -15.24 6.54
CA LYS A 164 -11.56 -15.91 5.39
C LYS A 164 -11.94 -15.35 4.03
N TYR A 165 -11.11 -15.64 3.03
CA TYR A 165 -11.34 -15.23 1.63
C TYR A 165 -11.47 -13.72 1.43
N ASN A 166 -10.91 -12.92 2.33
CA ASN A 166 -10.85 -11.48 2.18
C ASN A 166 -9.60 -11.09 1.37
N LYS A 167 -9.71 -9.97 0.65
CA LYS A 167 -8.63 -9.43 -0.17
C LYS A 167 -8.20 -8.08 0.38
N PHE A 168 -6.91 -7.93 0.62
CA PHE A 168 -6.28 -6.70 1.06
C PHE A 168 -5.24 -6.31 0.00
N THR A 169 -5.58 -5.37 -0.88
CA THR A 169 -4.69 -5.04 -2.00
C THR A 169 -4.41 -3.58 -2.19
N ASP A 170 -3.19 -3.24 -2.62
CA ASP A 170 -2.86 -1.86 -3.00
C ASP A 170 -3.02 -0.85 -1.85
N ASN A 171 -3.07 -1.29 -0.58
CA ASN A 171 -3.19 -0.40 0.56
C ASN A 171 -1.81 0.14 0.98
N VAL A 172 -1.79 1.38 1.46
CA VAL A 172 -0.60 2.04 1.97
C VAL A 172 -0.78 2.24 3.48
N ILE A 173 0.08 1.59 4.27
CA ILE A 173 0.03 1.57 5.73
C ILE A 173 1.33 2.19 6.26
N LEU A 174 1.22 3.33 6.92
CA LEU A 174 2.37 4.13 7.35
C LEU A 174 2.27 4.50 8.83
N ASN A 175 3.42 4.43 9.52
CA ASN A 175 3.59 4.93 10.89
C ASN A 175 2.67 4.28 11.93
N SER A 176 2.32 2.99 11.77
CA SER A 176 1.51 2.32 12.79
C SER A 176 2.28 2.15 14.09
N SER A 177 1.66 2.44 15.23
CA SER A 177 2.39 2.42 16.52
C SER A 177 2.61 1.02 17.09
N ILE A 178 1.89 0.01 16.60
CA ILE A 178 2.10 -1.40 16.92
C ILE A 178 2.30 -2.16 15.61
N ASN A 179 1.22 -2.56 14.93
CA ASN A 179 1.32 -3.37 13.71
C ASN A 179 0.83 -2.68 12.45
N GLY A 180 1.48 -2.99 11.32
CA GLY A 180 0.96 -2.65 10.01
C GLY A 180 -0.28 -3.48 9.69
N ILE A 181 -0.08 -4.80 9.59
CA ILE A 181 -1.14 -5.81 9.47
C ILE A 181 -0.99 -6.83 10.59
N TYR A 182 -2.08 -7.10 11.31
CA TYR A 182 -2.16 -8.17 12.29
C TYR A 182 -3.25 -9.16 11.86
N ASP A 183 -2.85 -10.39 11.50
CA ASP A 183 -3.76 -11.50 11.21
C ASP A 183 -3.78 -12.51 12.38
N LEU A 184 -4.86 -12.46 13.18
CA LEU A 184 -5.14 -13.37 14.29
C LEU A 184 -6.18 -14.42 13.86
N GLY A 185 -5.68 -15.57 13.40
CA GLY A 185 -6.47 -16.75 13.08
C GLY A 185 -7.12 -16.76 11.71
N GLY A 186 -6.94 -15.75 10.87
CA GLY A 186 -7.54 -15.70 9.54
C GLY A 186 -7.08 -16.83 8.62
N GLU A 187 -7.97 -17.27 7.73
CA GLU A 187 -7.71 -18.37 6.82
C GLU A 187 -7.91 -17.97 5.35
N SER A 188 -7.03 -18.40 4.45
CA SER A 188 -7.24 -18.23 3.00
C SER A 188 -7.49 -16.77 2.56
N ASN A 189 -6.94 -15.80 3.28
CA ASN A 189 -6.95 -14.39 2.91
C ASN A 189 -5.79 -14.07 1.94
N TYR A 190 -5.98 -13.03 1.13
CA TYR A 190 -5.05 -12.64 0.08
C TYR A 190 -4.58 -11.19 0.27
N TYR A 191 -3.29 -11.03 0.50
CA TYR A 191 -2.62 -9.75 0.76
C TYR A 191 -1.66 -9.46 -0.40
N ALA A 192 -1.94 -8.46 -1.23
CA ALA A 192 -1.06 -8.17 -2.37
C ALA A 192 -0.88 -6.70 -2.73
N ARG A 193 0.33 -6.32 -3.15
CA ARG A 193 0.65 -4.93 -3.55
C ARG A 193 0.42 -3.90 -2.45
N ASN A 194 0.45 -4.31 -1.19
CA ASN A 194 0.41 -3.38 -0.07
C ASN A 194 1.81 -2.82 0.20
N THR A 195 1.87 -1.58 0.65
CA THR A 195 3.08 -0.91 1.13
C THR A 195 2.97 -0.70 2.63
N ILE A 196 3.93 -1.21 3.40
CA ILE A 196 3.93 -1.16 4.86
C ILE A 196 5.26 -0.62 5.37
N MET A 197 5.22 0.56 5.97
CA MET A 197 6.45 1.26 6.37
C MET A 197 6.33 1.97 7.71
N TYR A 198 7.48 2.09 8.37
CA TYR A 198 7.67 2.84 9.60
C TYR A 198 6.78 2.39 10.77
N THR A 199 6.42 1.11 10.83
CA THR A 199 5.71 0.57 12.00
C THR A 199 6.69 0.44 13.16
N LEU A 200 6.29 0.92 14.36
CA LEU A 200 7.18 0.92 15.53
C LEU A 200 7.49 -0.48 16.05
N GLN A 201 6.62 -1.47 15.82
CA GLN A 201 6.86 -2.87 16.15
C GLN A 201 6.90 -3.72 14.87
N GLU A 202 5.93 -4.60 14.63
CA GLU A 202 5.94 -5.51 13.49
C GLU A 202 5.10 -5.00 12.32
N ALA A 203 5.67 -4.95 11.13
CA ALA A 203 4.92 -4.63 9.92
C ALA A 203 3.81 -5.65 9.69
N LEU A 204 4.13 -6.92 9.93
CA LEU A 204 3.25 -8.07 9.82
C LEU A 204 3.31 -8.90 11.09
N TYR A 205 2.17 -9.14 11.75
CA TYR A 205 2.03 -10.07 12.87
C TYR A 205 1.05 -11.19 12.52
N TRP A 206 1.54 -12.42 12.41
CA TRP A 206 0.75 -13.60 11.99
C TRP A 206 0.61 -14.53 13.18
N GLU A 207 -0.60 -14.68 13.71
CA GLU A 207 -0.89 -15.54 14.87
C GLU A 207 -2.01 -16.51 14.58
N GLY A 208 -1.72 -17.82 14.63
CA GLY A 208 -2.70 -18.88 14.40
C GLY A 208 -3.35 -18.93 13.01
N CYS A 209 -3.01 -18.00 12.10
CA CYS A 209 -3.57 -17.89 10.77
C CYS A 209 -2.91 -18.86 9.77
N THR A 210 -3.67 -19.31 8.79
CA THR A 210 -3.25 -20.39 7.88
C THR A 210 -3.72 -20.20 6.45
N ASN A 211 -3.05 -20.84 5.49
CA ASN A 211 -3.43 -20.82 4.07
C ASN A 211 -3.52 -19.41 3.45
N ASN A 212 -2.97 -18.39 4.09
CA ASN A 212 -2.99 -17.04 3.55
C ASN A 212 -1.90 -16.88 2.48
N THR A 213 -2.13 -16.00 1.53
CA THR A 213 -1.14 -15.63 0.51
C THR A 213 -0.76 -14.17 0.69
N PHE A 214 0.53 -13.92 0.87
CA PHE A 214 1.14 -12.60 0.95
C PHE A 214 2.11 -12.45 -0.23
N THR A 215 1.76 -11.65 -1.23
CA THR A 215 2.55 -11.55 -2.46
C THR A 215 2.62 -10.16 -3.07
N ASP A 216 3.72 -9.82 -3.73
CA ASP A 216 3.87 -8.54 -4.42
C ASP A 216 3.80 -7.33 -3.46
N ASN A 217 4.11 -7.49 -2.16
CA ASN A 217 4.06 -6.41 -1.17
C ASN A 217 5.44 -5.81 -0.89
N LEU A 218 5.47 -4.53 -0.51
CA LEU A 218 6.64 -3.82 -0.01
C LEU A 218 6.57 -3.66 1.51
N VAL A 219 7.56 -4.20 2.22
CA VAL A 219 7.70 -4.17 3.67
C VAL A 219 9.05 -3.55 4.01
N LYS A 220 9.05 -2.26 4.35
CA LYS A 220 10.27 -1.46 4.43
C LYS A 220 10.37 -0.60 5.69
N TRP A 221 11.55 -0.52 6.30
CA TRP A 221 11.84 0.36 7.45
C TRP A 221 10.94 0.15 8.67
N ASN A 222 10.66 -1.10 9.02
CA ASN A 222 9.89 -1.45 10.21
C ASN A 222 10.78 -2.04 11.31
N GLY A 223 10.26 -2.15 12.54
CA GLY A 223 10.94 -2.90 13.61
C GLY A 223 11.14 -4.37 13.23
N TYR A 224 10.05 -5.09 12.98
CA TYR A 224 10.09 -6.40 12.34
C TYR A 224 9.41 -6.34 10.97
N GLY A 225 10.00 -6.96 9.95
CA GLY A 225 9.32 -7.16 8.67
C GLY A 225 8.14 -8.12 8.81
N ILE A 226 8.36 -9.26 9.47
CA ILE A 226 7.30 -10.21 9.82
C ILE A 226 7.60 -10.96 11.11
N PHE A 227 6.57 -11.12 11.94
CA PHE A 227 6.56 -11.92 13.15
C PHE A 227 5.50 -13.01 13.05
N ILE A 228 5.90 -14.28 13.25
CA ILE A 228 5.02 -15.46 13.12
C ILE A 228 4.90 -16.18 14.47
N ASN A 229 3.68 -16.34 15.00
CA ASN A 229 3.43 -16.82 16.36
C ASN A 229 2.22 -17.76 16.59
N PRO A 230 2.47 -19.04 16.87
CA PRO A 230 2.76 -19.88 15.73
C PRO A 230 1.66 -19.76 14.66
N ALA A 231 2.08 -19.65 13.39
CA ALA A 231 1.21 -19.67 12.24
C ALA A 231 1.90 -20.47 11.13
N SER A 232 1.11 -21.23 10.36
CA SER A 232 1.63 -22.23 9.42
C SER A 232 0.83 -22.25 8.13
N ASP A 233 1.40 -22.86 7.10
CA ASP A 233 0.78 -23.06 5.78
C ASP A 233 0.45 -21.74 5.07
N ASN A 234 1.13 -20.64 5.40
CA ASN A 234 1.03 -19.38 4.68
C ASN A 234 2.10 -19.29 3.58
N TYR A 235 1.79 -18.58 2.50
CA TYR A 235 2.62 -18.42 1.33
C TYR A 235 3.11 -16.98 1.18
N PHE A 236 4.42 -16.79 1.22
CA PHE A 236 5.11 -15.52 1.06
C PHE A 236 6.00 -15.58 -0.18
N TYR A 237 5.67 -14.85 -1.25
CA TYR A 237 6.49 -14.80 -2.47
C TYR A 237 6.31 -13.49 -3.23
N ARG A 238 7.34 -13.06 -3.96
CA ARG A 238 7.44 -11.76 -4.64
C ARG A 238 7.28 -10.55 -3.72
N ASN A 239 7.60 -10.69 -2.44
CA ASN A 239 7.59 -9.54 -1.53
C ASN A 239 9.00 -8.94 -1.41
N PHE A 240 9.03 -7.67 -1.04
CA PHE A 240 10.23 -6.91 -0.81
C PHE A 240 10.38 -6.62 0.67
N PHE A 241 11.31 -7.32 1.33
CA PHE A 241 11.65 -7.10 2.72
C PHE A 241 12.94 -6.26 2.78
N VAL A 242 12.79 -4.96 3.03
CA VAL A 242 13.86 -3.98 2.84
C VAL A 242 14.14 -3.22 4.13
N GLU A 243 15.36 -3.32 4.64
CA GLU A 243 15.84 -2.48 5.75
C GLU A 243 14.90 -2.44 6.98
N ASN A 244 14.25 -3.57 7.28
CA ASN A 244 13.59 -3.75 8.56
C ASN A 244 14.65 -4.07 9.62
N THR A 245 14.49 -3.60 10.87
CA THR A 245 15.47 -3.83 11.94
C THR A 245 15.71 -5.33 12.14
N GLN A 246 14.65 -6.13 12.03
CA GLN A 246 14.73 -7.57 11.83
C GLN A 246 13.77 -8.00 10.72
N GLN A 247 14.29 -8.61 9.64
CA GLN A 247 13.46 -9.01 8.50
C GLN A 247 12.34 -10.00 8.90
N VAL A 248 12.71 -11.07 9.62
CA VAL A 248 11.79 -12.16 9.97
C VAL A 248 12.05 -12.66 11.39
N TYR A 249 10.98 -12.87 12.16
CA TYR A 249 10.98 -13.60 13.44
C TYR A 249 9.93 -14.71 13.40
N ILE A 250 10.31 -15.92 13.83
CA ILE A 250 9.44 -17.10 13.78
C ILE A 250 9.53 -17.87 15.11
N THR A 251 8.39 -18.13 15.74
CA THR A 251 8.31 -19.00 16.93
C THR A 251 8.31 -20.48 16.55
N PHE A 252 8.69 -21.34 17.50
CA PHE A 252 8.66 -22.80 17.29
C PHE A 252 7.24 -23.28 16.96
N GLY A 253 7.13 -24.24 16.04
CA GLY A 253 5.83 -24.78 15.59
C GLY A 253 5.24 -24.11 14.35
N SER A 254 5.97 -23.15 13.76
CA SER A 254 5.56 -22.44 12.53
C SER A 254 6.30 -22.96 11.30
N THR A 255 5.55 -23.43 10.31
CA THR A 255 6.07 -23.89 9.01
C THR A 255 5.34 -23.16 7.90
N ASN A 256 6.05 -22.34 7.12
CA ASN A 256 5.46 -21.56 6.04
C ASN A 256 6.28 -21.70 4.75
N TYR A 257 5.68 -21.29 3.64
CA TYR A 257 6.29 -21.35 2.32
C TYR A 257 6.78 -19.95 1.93
N TRP A 258 8.08 -19.81 1.68
CA TRP A 258 8.71 -18.51 1.39
C TRP A 258 9.08 -18.35 -0.08
N ASN A 259 8.56 -19.21 -0.94
CA ASN A 259 8.63 -19.07 -2.37
C ASN A 259 7.50 -19.84 -3.05
N SER A 260 7.17 -19.41 -4.26
CA SER A 260 6.39 -20.19 -5.21
C SER A 260 7.29 -21.23 -5.91
N SER A 261 6.75 -21.96 -6.89
CA SER A 261 7.57 -22.83 -7.74
C SER A 261 8.50 -22.08 -8.70
N LEU A 262 8.36 -20.75 -8.82
CA LEU A 262 9.08 -19.95 -9.80
C LEU A 262 9.94 -18.84 -9.19
N ILE A 263 9.58 -18.35 -8.01
CA ILE A 263 10.21 -17.16 -7.41
C ILE A 263 9.88 -17.06 -5.92
N GLY A 264 10.83 -16.55 -5.15
CA GLY A 264 10.78 -16.25 -3.73
C GLY A 264 10.59 -14.77 -3.47
N ASN A 265 11.22 -14.26 -2.41
CA ASN A 265 11.15 -12.88 -1.96
C ASN A 265 12.50 -12.19 -2.11
N TYR A 266 12.47 -10.86 -2.17
CA TYR A 266 13.65 -10.03 -2.06
C TYR A 266 13.95 -9.75 -0.59
N TRP A 267 15.22 -9.88 -0.22
CA TRP A 267 15.70 -9.62 1.13
C TRP A 267 16.91 -8.70 1.08
N SER A 268 16.83 -7.52 1.68
CA SER A 268 17.98 -6.59 1.68
C SER A 268 19.20 -7.10 2.47
N ASN A 269 19.07 -8.23 3.17
CA ASN A 269 20.16 -8.93 3.86
C ASN A 269 20.51 -10.28 3.20
N TYR A 270 20.02 -10.56 1.99
CA TYR A 270 20.45 -11.72 1.23
C TYR A 270 21.89 -11.51 0.73
N THR A 271 22.76 -12.48 0.98
CA THR A 271 24.20 -12.40 0.66
C THR A 271 24.63 -13.50 -0.32
N GLY A 272 23.68 -14.06 -1.07
CA GLY A 272 23.98 -15.07 -2.08
C GLY A 272 24.55 -14.46 -3.35
N SER A 273 24.31 -15.13 -4.48
CA SER A 273 24.72 -14.68 -5.81
C SER A 273 23.79 -15.28 -6.85
N ASP A 274 23.69 -14.63 -8.00
CA ASP A 274 23.04 -15.14 -9.21
C ASP A 274 24.11 -15.33 -10.30
N LEU A 275 24.59 -16.56 -10.49
CA LEU A 275 25.67 -16.88 -11.41
C LEU A 275 25.20 -17.09 -12.85
N ASP A 276 23.91 -17.41 -13.04
CA ASP A 276 23.32 -17.59 -14.37
C ASP A 276 22.62 -16.33 -14.90
N GLY A 277 22.44 -15.31 -14.04
CA GLY A 277 21.94 -13.98 -14.38
C GLY A 277 20.44 -13.96 -14.64
N ASN A 278 19.68 -14.87 -14.04
CA ASN A 278 18.25 -15.00 -14.29
C ASN A 278 17.35 -14.17 -13.33
N GLY A 279 17.94 -13.42 -12.39
CA GLY A 279 17.25 -12.61 -11.38
C GLY A 279 16.83 -13.38 -10.12
N ILE A 280 17.28 -14.63 -9.97
CA ILE A 280 17.02 -15.50 -8.82
C ILE A 280 18.36 -15.94 -8.24
N GLY A 281 18.52 -15.78 -6.93
CA GLY A 281 19.73 -16.22 -6.24
C GLY A 281 19.89 -17.74 -6.25
N ASP A 282 21.09 -18.20 -6.60
CA ASP A 282 21.45 -19.62 -6.69
C ASP A 282 21.60 -20.32 -5.32
N THR A 283 21.59 -19.54 -4.24
CA THR A 283 21.70 -20.04 -2.87
C THR A 283 20.40 -19.77 -2.10
N GLU A 284 19.84 -20.78 -1.45
CA GLU A 284 18.66 -20.61 -0.59
C GLU A 284 18.91 -19.58 0.53
N HIS A 285 17.91 -18.75 0.82
CA HIS A 285 17.94 -17.85 1.97
C HIS A 285 17.38 -18.56 3.21
N TRP A 286 18.23 -18.71 4.22
CA TRP A 286 17.88 -19.38 5.47
C TRP A 286 17.10 -18.46 6.40
N LEU A 287 15.94 -18.91 6.84
CA LEU A 287 15.07 -18.19 7.77
C LEU A 287 15.04 -18.88 9.13
N PRO A 288 14.58 -18.19 10.19
CA PRO A 288 14.52 -18.76 11.53
C PRO A 288 13.73 -20.07 11.60
N LYS A 289 14.10 -20.92 12.55
CA LYS A 289 13.41 -22.20 12.86
C LYS A 289 13.35 -23.19 11.69
N GLY A 290 14.29 -23.10 10.75
CA GLY A 290 14.41 -24.05 9.64
C GLY A 290 13.51 -23.74 8.44
N ASN A 291 12.84 -22.59 8.44
CA ASN A 291 12.17 -22.06 7.25
C ASN A 291 13.22 -21.64 6.22
N ARG A 292 12.86 -21.65 4.93
CA ARG A 292 13.75 -21.27 3.84
C ARG A 292 12.97 -20.67 2.68
N ASP A 293 13.59 -19.69 2.04
CA ASP A 293 13.25 -19.25 0.69
C ASP A 293 14.26 -19.88 -0.28
N TYR A 294 13.78 -20.77 -1.14
CA TYR A 294 14.63 -21.49 -2.09
C TYR A 294 14.94 -20.73 -3.37
N LEU A 295 14.19 -19.65 -3.65
CA LEU A 295 14.28 -18.91 -4.90
C LEU A 295 14.35 -17.40 -4.60
N PRO A 296 15.27 -16.93 -3.73
CA PRO A 296 15.32 -15.54 -3.33
C PRO A 296 15.52 -14.66 -4.57
N ILE A 297 14.86 -13.51 -4.59
CA ILE A 297 15.02 -12.53 -5.66
C ILE A 297 16.42 -11.93 -5.56
N TRP A 298 17.14 -11.94 -6.69
CA TRP A 298 18.40 -11.23 -6.86
C TRP A 298 18.17 -10.01 -7.74
N ASP A 299 18.32 -8.83 -7.16
CA ASP A 299 18.20 -7.57 -7.86
C ASP A 299 19.59 -6.93 -7.95
N GLU A 300 20.11 -6.77 -9.16
CA GLU A 300 21.36 -6.06 -9.49
C GLU A 300 21.17 -5.13 -10.70
N ILE A 301 19.95 -5.05 -11.23
CA ILE A 301 19.66 -4.34 -12.47
C ILE A 301 19.15 -2.97 -12.10
N VAL A 302 19.85 -1.93 -12.55
CA VAL A 302 19.37 -0.57 -12.36
C VAL A 302 18.22 -0.26 -13.33
N PRO A 303 17.22 0.55 -12.92
CA PRO A 303 16.11 0.86 -13.80
C PRO A 303 16.58 1.49 -15.10
N ASN A 304 16.20 0.94 -16.25
CA ASN A 304 16.51 1.55 -17.53
C ASN A 304 15.30 2.29 -18.11
N ILE A 305 15.38 3.62 -18.19
CA ILE A 305 14.30 4.48 -18.72
C ILE A 305 14.53 4.80 -20.19
N THR A 306 13.56 4.44 -21.03
CA THR A 306 13.46 4.87 -22.43
C THR A 306 12.32 5.88 -22.57
N ILE A 307 12.60 7.07 -23.10
CA ILE A 307 11.59 8.10 -23.36
C ILE A 307 11.16 8.00 -24.83
N ASN A 308 9.91 7.58 -25.08
CA ASN A 308 9.33 7.49 -26.43
C ASN A 308 8.75 8.84 -26.86
N SER A 309 8.15 9.59 -25.92
CA SER A 309 7.69 10.97 -26.10
C SER A 309 7.66 11.72 -24.77
N PRO A 310 7.76 13.07 -24.76
CA PRO A 310 8.01 13.95 -25.90
C PRO A 310 9.42 13.78 -26.50
N ILE A 311 9.66 14.29 -27.72
CA ILE A 311 10.97 14.16 -28.40
C ILE A 311 11.87 15.37 -28.12
N VAL A 312 13.20 15.15 -28.13
CA VAL A 312 14.19 16.23 -27.97
C VAL A 312 14.00 17.31 -29.04
N ASN A 313 14.15 18.58 -28.64
CA ASN A 313 13.97 19.78 -29.45
C ASN A 313 12.57 19.98 -30.05
N GLN A 314 11.57 19.23 -29.56
CA GLN A 314 10.17 19.49 -29.92
C GLN A 314 9.77 20.89 -29.47
N THR A 315 9.09 21.63 -30.35
CA THR A 315 8.42 22.88 -29.97
C THR A 315 7.06 22.55 -29.38
N ILE A 316 6.87 22.84 -28.10
CA ILE A 316 5.60 22.65 -27.40
C ILE A 316 5.01 24.02 -27.06
N GLY A 317 3.68 24.12 -27.09
CA GLY A 317 2.95 25.35 -26.80
C GLY A 317 2.61 25.49 -25.31
N THR A 318 1.54 26.23 -25.03
CA THR A 318 1.06 26.48 -23.66
C THR A 318 0.34 25.29 -23.03
N ILE A 319 0.01 24.27 -23.84
CA ILE A 319 -0.59 23.02 -23.38
C ILE A 319 0.56 22.06 -23.04
N ALA A 320 0.55 21.53 -21.82
CA ALA A 320 1.56 20.59 -21.36
C ALA A 320 1.58 19.33 -22.23
N PRO A 321 2.76 18.79 -22.54
CA PRO A 321 2.87 17.60 -23.38
C PRO A 321 2.45 16.33 -22.63
N ASP A 322 1.96 15.36 -23.40
CA ASP A 322 1.90 13.97 -22.95
C ASP A 322 3.30 13.36 -22.95
N PHE A 323 3.53 12.44 -22.02
CA PHE A 323 4.73 11.62 -21.94
C PHE A 323 4.40 10.13 -22.13
N ASN A 324 5.27 9.46 -22.86
CA ASN A 324 5.28 8.03 -23.01
C ASN A 324 6.71 7.57 -22.75
N ILE A 325 6.88 6.83 -21.66
CA ILE A 325 8.14 6.19 -21.33
C ILE A 325 7.95 4.67 -21.23
N ARG A 326 9.06 3.97 -21.34
CA ARG A 326 9.19 2.56 -20.98
C ARG A 326 10.30 2.46 -19.95
N VAL A 327 10.00 1.89 -18.80
CA VAL A 327 11.00 1.50 -17.81
C VAL A 327 11.18 -0.01 -17.90
N ASN A 328 12.43 -0.45 -18.08
CA ASN A 328 12.79 -1.85 -18.05
C ASN A 328 13.42 -2.14 -16.69
N GLU A 329 12.57 -2.47 -15.74
CA GLU A 329 12.93 -2.85 -14.38
C GLU A 329 11.91 -3.87 -13.88
N VAL A 330 12.39 -5.00 -13.35
CA VAL A 330 11.54 -6.08 -12.83
C VAL A 330 11.02 -5.71 -11.45
N TYR A 331 11.82 -4.96 -10.68
CA TYR A 331 11.58 -4.68 -9.25
C TYR A 331 11.46 -3.18 -8.98
N LEU A 332 10.77 -2.50 -9.88
CA LEU A 332 10.60 -1.05 -9.87
C LEU A 332 9.81 -0.61 -8.64
N ASP A 333 10.39 0.31 -7.86
CA ASP A 333 9.77 0.92 -6.69
C ASP A 333 8.92 2.12 -7.10
N THR A 334 9.56 3.19 -7.57
CA THR A 334 8.89 4.47 -7.85
C THR A 334 9.33 5.10 -9.16
N MET A 335 8.46 5.92 -9.75
CA MET A 335 8.79 6.77 -10.89
C MET A 335 8.27 8.18 -10.65
N TRP A 336 9.04 9.16 -11.08
CA TRP A 336 8.64 10.56 -11.05
C TRP A 336 9.30 11.36 -12.16
N TYR A 337 8.74 12.52 -12.47
CA TYR A 337 9.38 13.50 -13.34
C TYR A 337 9.61 14.80 -12.60
N SER A 338 10.57 15.58 -13.11
CA SER A 338 10.83 16.94 -12.66
C SER A 338 11.03 17.87 -13.86
N LEU A 339 10.59 19.12 -13.70
CA LEU A 339 10.75 20.21 -14.66
C LEU A 339 11.80 21.23 -14.23
N ASP A 340 12.38 21.06 -13.05
CA ASP A 340 13.26 22.00 -12.36
C ASP A 340 14.47 21.29 -11.75
N THR A 341 15.00 20.29 -12.46
CA THR A 341 16.22 19.54 -12.13
C THR A 341 16.18 18.70 -10.85
N GLY A 342 14.99 18.33 -10.38
CA GLY A 342 14.77 17.43 -9.25
C GLY A 342 14.34 18.15 -7.96
N ILE A 343 14.08 19.46 -8.01
CA ILE A 343 13.59 20.24 -6.86
C ILE A 343 12.12 19.87 -6.60
N THR A 344 11.30 19.86 -7.65
CA THR A 344 9.90 19.41 -7.60
C THR A 344 9.79 18.07 -8.33
N ASN A 345 9.46 17.02 -7.57
CA ASN A 345 9.30 15.65 -8.08
C ASN A 345 7.82 15.28 -8.12
N ILE A 346 7.33 14.91 -9.30
CA ILE A 346 5.93 14.54 -9.51
C ILE A 346 5.84 13.04 -9.76
N PRO A 347 5.31 12.25 -8.81
CA PRO A 347 5.21 10.81 -8.96
C PRO A 347 4.19 10.44 -10.05
N PHE A 348 4.43 9.33 -10.74
CA PHE A 348 3.49 8.73 -11.67
C PHE A 348 3.65 7.21 -11.69
N THR A 349 2.56 6.50 -12.02
CA THR A 349 2.53 5.02 -12.10
C THR A 349 2.26 4.50 -13.50
N SER A 350 1.91 5.39 -14.43
CA SER A 350 1.69 5.08 -15.83
C SER A 350 1.97 6.30 -16.71
N ASN A 351 2.07 6.07 -18.02
CA ASN A 351 2.18 7.13 -19.01
C ASN A 351 1.01 8.11 -18.89
N GLY A 352 1.27 9.40 -19.06
CA GLY A 352 0.26 10.43 -18.81
C GLY A 352 0.66 11.79 -19.35
N THR A 353 0.13 12.84 -18.73
CA THR A 353 0.38 14.22 -19.14
C THR A 353 1.20 14.93 -18.07
N ILE A 354 2.16 15.76 -18.49
CA ILE A 354 2.85 16.66 -17.57
C ILE A 354 1.84 17.62 -16.94
N SER A 355 2.01 17.92 -15.65
CA SER A 355 1.07 18.76 -14.89
C SER A 355 0.93 20.12 -15.55
N GLN A 356 -0.27 20.42 -16.04
CA GLN A 356 -0.58 21.69 -16.70
C GLN A 356 -0.40 22.89 -15.77
N ASN A 357 -0.57 22.69 -14.46
CA ASN A 357 -0.37 23.74 -13.45
C ASN A 357 1.12 24.09 -13.31
N LEU A 358 2.00 23.09 -13.26
CA LEU A 358 3.45 23.32 -13.23
C LEU A 358 3.95 23.88 -14.56
N TRP A 359 3.44 23.37 -15.67
CA TRP A 359 3.80 23.83 -17.02
C TRP A 359 3.56 25.33 -17.21
N LYS A 360 2.45 25.86 -16.67
CA LYS A 360 2.12 27.31 -16.73
C LYS A 360 3.08 28.20 -15.95
N LEU A 361 3.82 27.65 -14.99
CA LEU A 361 4.77 28.40 -14.16
C LEU A 361 6.14 28.52 -14.83
N ILE A 362 6.40 27.75 -15.88
CA ILE A 362 7.69 27.73 -16.56
C ILE A 362 7.79 28.91 -17.53
N PRO A 363 8.83 29.76 -17.44
CA PRO A 363 9.05 30.85 -18.39
C PRO A 363 9.29 30.33 -19.81
N ASP A 364 8.84 31.09 -20.82
CA ASP A 364 9.14 30.82 -22.23
C ASP A 364 10.64 30.58 -22.45
N GLY A 365 11.00 29.47 -23.10
CA GLY A 365 12.39 29.12 -23.34
C GLY A 365 12.64 27.63 -23.45
N SER A 366 13.87 27.22 -23.12
CA SER A 366 14.23 25.80 -23.08
C SER A 366 13.67 25.16 -21.80
N VAL A 367 12.99 24.03 -21.93
CA VAL A 367 12.46 23.27 -20.80
C VAL A 367 13.09 21.88 -20.79
N THR A 368 13.63 21.49 -19.64
CA THR A 368 14.14 20.13 -19.44
C THR A 368 13.12 19.33 -18.66
N ILE A 369 12.65 18.22 -19.24
CA ILE A 369 11.88 17.22 -18.50
C ILE A 369 12.85 16.09 -18.18
N ARG A 370 13.01 15.80 -16.89
CA ARG A 370 13.80 14.66 -16.44
C ARG A 370 12.88 13.61 -15.83
N PHE A 371 12.98 12.39 -16.33
CA PHE A 371 12.29 11.22 -15.77
C PHE A 371 13.27 10.43 -14.90
N TYR A 372 12.73 9.94 -13.80
CA TYR A 372 13.43 9.17 -12.78
C TYR A 372 12.65 7.89 -12.55
N ALA A 373 13.39 6.83 -12.28
CA ALA A 373 12.89 5.52 -11.90
C ALA A 373 13.83 5.01 -10.82
N ASN A 374 13.24 4.43 -9.79
CA ASN A 374 13.95 3.82 -8.68
C ASN A 374 13.50 2.38 -8.51
N ASP A 375 14.41 1.49 -8.13
CA ASP A 375 14.14 0.10 -7.80
C ASP A 375 14.19 -0.14 -6.28
N SER A 376 14.15 -1.42 -5.91
CA SER A 376 14.19 -1.88 -4.53
C SER A 376 15.56 -1.75 -3.84
N LEU A 377 16.62 -1.40 -4.57
CA LEU A 377 17.96 -1.12 -4.06
C LEU A 377 18.17 0.35 -3.68
N GLY A 378 17.35 1.26 -4.21
CA GLY A 378 17.28 2.65 -3.76
C GLY A 378 17.89 3.70 -4.68
#